data_AF-A0A0A9CV33-F1
#
_entry.id   AF-A0A0A9CV33-F1
#
_cell.length_a   1.000
_cell.length_b   1.000
_cell.length_c   1.000
_cell.angle_alpha   90.00
_cell.angle_beta   90.00
_cell.angle_gamma   90.00
#
_symmetry.space_group_name_H-M   'P 1'
#
loop_
_entity.id
_entity.type
_entity.pdbx_description
1 polymer ?
#
loop_
_entity_poly.entity_id
_entity_poly.type
_entity_poly.pdbx_seq_one_letter_code
_entity_poly.pdbx_strand_id
1 'polypeptide(L)'
;MKNLYMHRSSSVFDARAKLPSSMPNLEALTIHSCNERASTPMLHSKFIHLRHLSISLIAAVFSPGYDYLSLASFLDAAPSLETFNLNAWQRYMEHVSIFADTADLRWMREQHHHNLKSVRITAFCSAKSLVELTCHILESVTSLESLTLEAPQSILRCSAPYNKSGKCSPMARDILLEAHRGVLAIRRYIEPKVPSTVKLHVLEPCSCHAVEL
;
A
#
# COMPACT_ATOMS: atom_id res chain seq x y z
N MET A 1 10.35 10.12 22.50
CA MET A 1 9.80 8.81 22.09
C MET A 1 10.16 8.60 20.63
N LYS A 2 10.82 7.47 20.28
CA LYS A 2 11.33 7.20 18.92
C LYS A 2 10.40 6.33 18.07
N ASN A 3 9.52 5.57 18.70
CA ASN A 3 8.59 4.66 18.03
C ASN A 3 7.17 4.99 18.49
N LEU A 4 6.22 5.05 17.56
CA LEU A 4 4.81 5.29 17.86
C LEU A 4 3.93 4.26 17.16
N TYR A 5 2.94 3.75 17.90
CA TYR A 5 1.85 2.96 17.36
C TYR A 5 0.53 3.72 17.54
N MET A 6 -0.22 3.89 16.47
CA MET A 6 -1.53 4.54 16.45
C MET A 6 -2.61 3.56 16.00
N HIS A 7 -3.70 3.47 16.76
CA HIS A 7 -4.84 2.63 16.44
C HIS A 7 -6.15 3.38 16.71
N ARG A 8 -6.58 4.18 15.72
CA ARG A 8 -7.83 4.98 15.74
C ARG A 8 -8.33 5.22 14.31
N SER A 9 -9.60 5.57 14.15
CA SER A 9 -10.10 6.09 12.86
C SER A 9 -9.43 7.42 12.52
N SER A 10 -9.26 7.71 11.22
CA SER A 10 -8.62 8.93 10.73
C SER A 10 -7.17 9.14 11.20
N SER A 11 -6.51 8.07 11.64
CA SER A 11 -5.14 8.14 12.15
C SER A 11 -4.14 8.55 11.08
N VAL A 12 -4.38 8.27 9.80
CA VAL A 12 -3.45 8.65 8.72
C VAL A 12 -3.43 10.17 8.56
N PHE A 13 -4.62 10.79 8.48
CA PHE A 13 -4.75 12.24 8.43
C PHE A 13 -4.13 12.90 9.66
N ASP A 14 -4.50 12.46 10.86
CA ASP A 14 -4.02 13.03 12.11
C ASP A 14 -2.50 12.88 12.28
N ALA A 15 -1.97 11.70 11.90
CA ALA A 15 -0.55 11.44 11.95
C ALA A 15 0.22 12.44 11.09
N ARG A 16 -0.21 12.63 9.84
CA ARG A 16 0.44 13.56 8.92
C ARG A 16 0.32 15.02 9.37
N ALA A 17 -0.81 15.38 9.95
CA ALA A 17 -1.11 16.75 10.37
C ALA A 17 -0.37 17.19 11.63
N LYS A 18 -0.24 16.30 12.63
CA LYS A 18 0.18 16.70 13.99
C LYS A 18 1.56 16.19 14.38
N LEU A 19 1.92 14.97 13.97
CA LEU A 19 3.12 14.30 14.49
C LEU A 19 4.46 14.91 14.06
N PRO A 20 4.63 15.46 12.85
CA PRO A 20 5.90 16.11 12.48
C PRO A 20 6.31 17.21 13.49
N SER A 21 5.34 17.92 14.04
CA SER A 21 5.55 19.01 15.01
C SER A 21 5.62 18.51 16.45
N SER A 22 4.76 17.56 16.83
CA SER A 22 4.69 17.08 18.22
C SER A 22 5.73 16.02 18.57
N MET A 23 6.28 15.32 17.57
CA MET A 23 7.24 14.22 17.74
C MET A 23 8.35 14.29 16.68
N PRO A 24 9.18 15.35 16.67
CA PRO A 24 10.19 15.58 15.62
C PRO A 24 11.25 14.48 15.52
N ASN A 25 11.52 13.78 16.64
CA ASN A 25 12.52 12.70 16.73
C ASN A 25 11.94 11.30 16.50
N LEU A 26 10.77 11.19 15.86
CA LEU A 26 10.14 9.91 15.56
C LEU A 26 10.93 9.18 14.47
N GLU A 27 11.35 7.95 14.76
CA GLU A 27 12.14 7.08 13.88
C GLU A 27 11.29 5.96 13.25
N ALA A 28 10.27 5.46 13.97
CA ALA A 28 9.30 4.51 13.42
C ALA A 28 7.85 4.87 13.76
N LEU A 29 6.99 4.75 12.77
CA LEU A 29 5.56 5.03 12.87
C LEU A 29 4.75 3.86 12.31
N THR A 30 3.90 3.29 13.15
CA THR A 30 2.92 2.29 12.74
C THR A 30 1.52 2.85 12.95
N ILE A 31 0.73 2.90 11.89
CA ILE A 31 -0.64 3.39 11.88
C ILE A 31 -1.56 2.22 11.53
N HIS A 32 -2.57 1.99 12.35
CA HIS A 32 -3.68 1.11 12.04
C HIS A 32 -4.96 1.94 12.02
N SER A 33 -5.62 1.98 10.86
CA SER A 33 -6.87 2.71 10.68
C SER A 33 -7.91 1.81 10.05
N CYS A 34 -9.10 1.81 10.65
CA CYS A 34 -10.26 1.05 10.19
C CYS A 34 -11.29 1.91 9.45
N ASN A 35 -11.04 3.23 9.34
CA ASN A 35 -11.93 4.17 8.69
C ASN A 35 -11.17 5.46 8.36
N GLU A 36 -10.82 5.64 7.10
CA GLU A 36 -10.26 6.87 6.55
C GLU A 36 -11.28 7.48 5.58
N ARG A 37 -11.71 8.71 5.89
CA ARG A 37 -12.69 9.44 5.07
C ARG A 37 -12.09 10.61 4.32
N ALA A 38 -10.95 11.11 4.78
CA ALA A 38 -10.26 12.26 4.22
C ALA A 38 -8.92 11.80 3.66
N SER A 39 -8.58 12.34 2.48
CA SER A 39 -7.25 12.17 1.91
C SER A 39 -6.19 12.80 2.81
N THR A 40 -5.00 12.20 2.80
CA THR A 40 -3.85 12.69 3.56
C THR A 40 -3.49 14.11 3.09
N PRO A 41 -3.36 15.10 3.99
CA PRO A 41 -3.08 16.46 3.59
C PRO A 41 -1.63 16.58 3.13
N MET A 42 -1.37 17.39 2.11
CA MET A 42 -0.02 17.82 1.76
C MET A 42 0.37 19.01 2.64
N LEU A 43 1.37 18.83 3.51
CA LEU A 43 1.80 19.84 4.46
C LEU A 43 3.32 20.03 4.38
N HIS A 44 3.81 21.24 4.69
CA HIS A 44 5.25 21.53 4.69
C HIS A 44 6.00 20.92 5.87
N SER A 45 5.28 20.40 6.88
CA SER A 45 5.87 19.78 8.06
C SER A 45 6.51 18.44 7.71
N LYS A 46 7.69 18.17 8.28
CA LYS A 46 8.56 17.04 7.91
C LYS A 46 8.85 16.10 9.07
N PHE A 47 8.91 14.81 8.77
CA PHE A 47 9.42 13.76 9.64
C PHE A 47 10.91 13.54 9.35
N ILE A 48 11.76 14.42 9.88
CA ILE A 48 13.20 14.44 9.54
C ILE A 48 13.91 13.13 9.91
N HIS A 49 13.47 12.45 10.97
CA HIS A 49 14.11 11.24 11.49
C HIS A 49 13.35 9.94 11.21
N LEU A 50 12.21 9.99 10.52
CA LEU A 50 11.39 8.79 10.30
C LEU A 50 12.04 7.89 9.26
N ARG A 51 12.41 6.68 9.67
CA ARG A 51 13.06 5.65 8.87
C ARG A 51 12.10 4.51 8.51
N HIS A 52 11.10 4.26 9.35
CA HIS A 52 10.16 3.16 9.16
C HIS A 52 8.72 3.65 9.24
N LEU A 53 7.96 3.43 8.16
CA LEU A 53 6.54 3.73 8.12
C LEU A 53 5.75 2.46 7.78
N SER A 54 4.78 2.13 8.63
CA SER A 54 3.83 1.05 8.39
C SER A 54 2.41 1.58 8.52
N ILE A 55 1.60 1.43 7.48
CA ILE A 55 0.21 1.86 7.46
C ILE A 55 -0.66 0.64 7.13
N SER A 56 -1.56 0.30 8.03
CA SER A 56 -2.56 -0.75 7.84
C SER A 56 -3.94 -0.11 7.75
N LEU A 57 -4.49 -0.14 6.53
CA LEU A 57 -5.84 0.26 6.21
C LEU A 57 -6.68 -1.02 6.13
N ILE A 58 -7.38 -1.34 7.22
CA ILE A 58 -8.15 -2.59 7.35
C ILE A 58 -9.60 -2.26 7.70
N ALA A 59 -10.52 -2.42 6.75
CA ALA A 59 -11.95 -2.16 6.98
C ALA A 59 -12.86 -3.15 6.25
N ALA A 60 -14.10 -3.27 6.70
CA ALA A 60 -15.13 -3.97 5.95
C ALA A 60 -15.45 -3.21 4.65
N VAL A 61 -15.77 -1.92 4.77
CA VAL A 61 -15.99 -0.97 3.67
C VAL A 61 -15.12 0.25 3.96
N PHE A 62 -14.17 0.57 3.08
CA PHE A 62 -13.52 1.89 3.08
C PHE A 62 -14.34 2.87 2.24
N SER A 63 -14.21 4.16 2.53
CA SER A 63 -14.81 5.20 1.69
C SER A 63 -14.35 5.00 0.23
N PRO A 64 -15.26 4.88 -0.74
CA PRO A 64 -14.91 4.77 -2.16
C PRO A 64 -14.05 5.93 -2.66
N GLY A 65 -14.18 7.09 -1.99
CA GLY A 65 -13.41 8.29 -2.28
C GLY A 65 -12.07 8.39 -1.55
N TYR A 66 -11.64 7.37 -0.78
CA TYR A 66 -10.32 7.40 -0.18
C TYR A 66 -9.24 7.23 -1.25
N ASP A 67 -8.32 8.19 -1.26
CA ASP A 67 -7.28 8.24 -2.27
C ASP A 67 -5.96 7.67 -1.74
N TYR A 68 -5.63 6.43 -2.11
CA TYR A 68 -4.34 5.82 -1.76
C TYR A 68 -3.15 6.66 -2.24
N LEU A 69 -3.28 7.38 -3.36
CA LEU A 69 -2.21 8.26 -3.86
C LEU A 69 -1.86 9.36 -2.86
N SER A 70 -2.80 9.79 -2.01
CA SER A 70 -2.54 10.78 -0.97
C SER A 70 -1.46 10.35 0.03
N LEU A 71 -1.19 9.04 0.18
CA LEU A 71 -0.12 8.52 1.02
C LEU A 71 1.28 8.95 0.53
N ALA A 72 1.43 9.39 -0.72
CA ALA A 72 2.65 10.02 -1.21
C ALA A 72 3.08 11.23 -0.34
N SER A 73 2.13 11.90 0.32
CA SER A 73 2.41 12.98 1.28
C SER A 73 3.35 12.55 2.42
N PHE A 74 3.37 11.27 2.81
CA PHE A 74 4.34 10.78 3.80
C PHE A 74 5.74 10.63 3.22
N LEU A 75 5.85 10.21 1.95
CA LEU A 75 7.13 10.08 1.27
C LEU A 75 7.78 11.47 1.14
N ASP A 76 7.02 12.47 0.68
CA ASP A 76 7.49 13.86 0.59
C ASP A 76 7.90 14.45 1.96
N ALA A 77 7.25 14.00 3.03
CA ALA A 77 7.49 14.51 4.38
C ALA A 77 8.69 13.88 5.08
N ALA A 78 9.10 12.68 4.67
CA ALA A 78 9.98 11.83 5.45
C ALA A 78 11.30 11.55 4.71
N PRO A 79 12.19 12.55 4.53
CA PRO A 79 13.39 12.40 3.69
C PRO A 79 14.35 11.28 4.12
N SER A 80 14.28 10.82 5.37
CA SER A 80 15.09 9.73 5.93
C SER A 80 14.40 8.36 5.86
N LEU A 81 13.24 8.25 5.19
CA LEU A 81 12.45 7.03 5.16
C LEU A 81 13.20 5.94 4.40
N GLU A 82 13.38 4.78 5.02
CA GLU A 82 14.09 3.63 4.48
C GLU A 82 13.14 2.49 4.10
N THR A 83 12.05 2.32 4.86
CA THR A 83 11.05 1.27 4.63
C THR A 83 9.63 1.81 4.67
N PHE A 84 8.83 1.44 3.69
CA PHE A 84 7.40 1.74 3.65
C PHE A 84 6.57 0.47 3.48
N ASN A 85 5.72 0.19 4.46
CA ASN A 85 4.79 -0.93 4.43
C ASN A 85 3.35 -0.40 4.38
N LEU A 86 2.56 -0.88 3.42
CA LEU A 86 1.15 -0.58 3.29
C LEU A 86 0.36 -1.89 3.25
N ASN A 87 -0.66 -2.01 4.08
CA ASN A 87 -1.68 -3.04 3.95
C ASN A 87 -2.99 -2.36 3.54
N ALA A 88 -3.51 -2.69 2.37
CA ALA A 88 -4.72 -2.13 1.78
C ALA A 88 -5.91 -3.10 1.84
N TRP A 89 -5.95 -3.97 2.86
CA TRP A 89 -6.98 -5.00 2.97
C TRP A 89 -8.36 -4.39 3.20
N GLN A 90 -9.30 -4.78 2.35
CA GLN A 90 -10.71 -4.46 2.54
C GLN A 90 -11.60 -5.61 2.10
N ARG A 91 -12.72 -5.78 2.79
CA ARG A 91 -13.68 -6.85 2.48
C ARG A 91 -14.45 -6.55 1.20
N TYR A 92 -14.91 -5.30 1.04
CA TYR A 92 -15.65 -4.83 -0.13
C TYR A 92 -14.83 -3.81 -0.90
N MET A 93 -14.57 -4.09 -2.18
CA MET A 93 -13.80 -3.22 -3.09
C MET A 93 -14.75 -2.28 -3.84
N GLU A 94 -14.90 -1.06 -3.36
CA GLU A 94 -15.74 -0.04 -4.00
C GLU A 94 -14.92 1.05 -4.71
N HIS A 95 -13.59 0.97 -4.64
CA HIS A 95 -12.71 1.93 -5.30
C HIS A 95 -12.77 1.74 -6.82
N VAL A 96 -12.67 2.85 -7.55
CA VAL A 96 -12.61 2.82 -9.02
C VAL A 96 -11.41 1.98 -9.47
N SER A 97 -11.69 0.96 -10.28
CA SER A 97 -10.66 0.08 -10.83
C SER A 97 -9.90 0.77 -11.96
N ILE A 98 -8.60 0.50 -12.07
CA ILE A 98 -7.75 0.95 -13.19
C ILE A 98 -8.25 0.46 -14.56
N PHE A 99 -9.01 -0.63 -14.60
CA PHE A 99 -9.57 -1.17 -15.85
C PHE A 99 -10.92 -0.56 -16.22
N ALA A 100 -11.59 0.12 -15.28
CA ALA A 100 -12.88 0.75 -15.51
C ALA A 100 -12.74 2.24 -15.84
N ASP A 101 -11.67 2.88 -15.36
CA ASP A 101 -11.40 4.29 -15.62
C ASP A 101 -10.48 4.46 -16.84
N THR A 102 -10.98 5.16 -17.85
CA THR A 102 -10.24 5.46 -19.08
C THR A 102 -9.35 6.69 -18.96
N ALA A 103 -9.46 7.47 -17.88
CA ALA A 103 -8.59 8.61 -17.66
C ALA A 103 -7.14 8.15 -17.45
N ASP A 104 -6.19 8.99 -17.87
CA ASP A 104 -4.78 8.74 -17.63
C ASP A 104 -4.47 8.63 -16.12
N LEU A 105 -3.35 7.97 -15.81
CA LEU A 105 -2.83 7.92 -14.46
C LEU A 105 -2.44 9.32 -14.00
N ARG A 106 -2.88 9.70 -12.81
CA ARG A 106 -2.49 10.97 -12.20
C ARG A 106 -0.98 10.98 -11.97
N TRP A 107 -0.31 11.93 -12.59
CA TRP A 107 1.10 12.21 -12.37
C TRP A 107 1.24 13.23 -11.23
N MET A 108 2.06 12.92 -10.23
CA MET A 108 2.45 13.85 -9.17
C MET A 108 3.84 14.39 -9.45
N ARG A 109 4.09 15.65 -9.09
CA ARG A 109 5.38 16.31 -9.31
C ARG A 109 6.50 15.50 -8.66
N GLU A 110 7.53 15.20 -9.44
CA GLU A 110 8.72 14.46 -8.98
C GLU A 110 9.37 15.18 -7.79
N GLN A 111 9.30 14.57 -6.61
CA GLN A 111 10.21 14.86 -5.51
C GLN A 111 11.05 13.61 -5.30
N HIS A 112 12.34 13.70 -5.64
CA HIS A 112 13.20 12.54 -5.55
C HIS A 112 13.42 12.13 -4.10
N HIS A 113 13.12 10.87 -3.79
CA HIS A 113 13.36 10.29 -2.50
C HIS A 113 14.60 9.39 -2.57
N HIS A 114 15.64 9.73 -1.80
CA HIS A 114 16.97 9.13 -1.96
C HIS A 114 17.32 8.05 -0.93
N ASN A 115 16.49 7.87 0.11
CA ASN A 115 16.78 6.93 1.20
C ASN A 115 15.85 5.71 1.23
N LEU A 116 14.76 5.72 0.46
CA LEU A 116 13.76 4.66 0.52
C LEU A 116 14.26 3.44 -0.24
N LYS A 117 14.42 2.32 0.46
CA LYS A 117 15.05 1.10 -0.06
C LYS A 117 14.05 -0.03 -0.23
N SER A 118 13.08 -0.13 0.67
CA SER A 118 12.14 -1.25 0.66
C SER A 118 10.69 -0.78 0.75
N VAL A 119 9.89 -1.25 -0.20
CA VAL A 119 8.45 -1.02 -0.22
C VAL A 119 7.73 -2.36 -0.22
N ARG A 120 6.76 -2.53 0.67
CA ARG A 120 5.85 -3.67 0.70
C ARG A 120 4.42 -3.20 0.70
N ILE A 121 3.64 -3.65 -0.28
CA ILE A 121 2.20 -3.41 -0.34
C ILE A 121 1.48 -4.76 -0.30
N THR A 122 0.70 -5.00 0.75
CA THR A 122 -0.10 -6.21 0.92
C THR A 122 -1.58 -5.94 0.67
N ALA A 123 -2.31 -7.00 0.31
CA ALA A 123 -3.68 -6.92 -0.18
C ALA A 123 -3.82 -5.97 -1.39
N PHE A 124 -2.84 -6.03 -2.30
CA PHE A 124 -2.79 -5.26 -3.53
C PHE A 124 -3.99 -5.54 -4.43
N CYS A 125 -4.74 -4.49 -4.78
CA CYS A 125 -5.97 -4.58 -5.55
C CYS A 125 -5.93 -3.73 -6.81
N SER A 126 -7.02 -3.73 -7.57
CA SER A 126 -7.11 -3.00 -8.84
C SER A 126 -7.46 -1.51 -8.70
N ALA A 127 -7.58 -0.98 -7.46
CA ALA A 127 -7.88 0.42 -7.21
C ALA A 127 -6.88 1.33 -7.95
N LYS A 128 -7.38 2.23 -8.80
CA LYS A 128 -6.55 3.10 -9.63
C LYS A 128 -5.56 3.91 -8.80
N SER A 129 -6.01 4.50 -7.68
CA SER A 129 -5.15 5.29 -6.79
C SER A 129 -4.03 4.49 -6.12
N LEU A 130 -4.18 3.18 -5.93
CA LEU A 130 -3.12 2.31 -5.41
C LEU A 130 -2.07 1.99 -6.48
N VAL A 131 -2.51 1.80 -7.72
CA VAL A 131 -1.63 1.66 -8.88
C VAL A 131 -0.85 2.96 -9.08
N GLU A 132 -1.52 4.11 -9.04
CA GLU A 132 -0.89 5.43 -9.13
C GLU A 132 0.14 5.66 -8.03
N LEU A 133 -0.18 5.33 -6.77
CA LEU A 133 0.79 5.42 -5.66
C LEU A 133 2.04 4.59 -5.96
N THR A 134 1.86 3.38 -6.48
CA THR A 134 2.97 2.47 -6.75
C THR A 134 3.82 2.96 -7.92
N CYS A 135 3.20 3.45 -8.99
CA CYS A 135 3.89 4.10 -10.10
C CYS A 135 4.66 5.33 -9.63
N HIS A 136 4.05 6.18 -8.80
CA HIS A 136 4.69 7.36 -8.25
C HIS A 136 5.93 7.02 -7.41
N ILE A 137 5.87 5.95 -6.60
CA ILE A 137 7.04 5.44 -5.86
C ILE A 137 8.16 5.04 -6.82
N LEU A 138 7.86 4.29 -7.87
CA LEU A 138 8.87 3.84 -8.85
C LEU A 138 9.51 5.01 -9.61
N GLU A 139 8.73 6.05 -9.90
CA GLU A 139 9.20 7.24 -10.61
C GLU A 139 9.99 8.19 -9.69
N SER A 140 9.63 8.27 -8.41
CA SER A 140 10.19 9.25 -7.48
C SER A 140 11.36 8.71 -6.65
N VAL A 141 11.51 7.40 -6.51
CA VAL A 141 12.48 6.78 -5.59
C VAL A 141 13.63 6.14 -6.37
N THR A 142 14.78 6.82 -6.42
CA THR A 142 15.96 6.33 -7.15
C THR A 142 16.76 5.29 -6.37
N SER A 143 16.59 5.22 -5.05
CA SER A 143 17.33 4.35 -4.13
C SER A 143 16.66 3.00 -3.88
N LEU A 144 15.55 2.71 -4.56
CA LEU A 144 14.75 1.53 -4.26
C LEU A 144 15.55 0.26 -4.56
N GLU A 145 15.60 -0.67 -3.61
CA GLU A 145 16.30 -1.95 -3.74
C GLU A 145 15.29 -3.10 -3.91
N SER A 146 14.12 -3.01 -3.27
CA SER A 146 13.09 -4.04 -3.29
C SER A 146 11.67 -3.47 -3.32
N LEU A 147 10.82 -4.06 -4.16
CA LEU A 147 9.38 -3.82 -4.20
C LEU A 147 8.65 -5.15 -4.04
N THR A 148 7.84 -5.29 -2.98
CA THR A 148 6.99 -6.47 -2.77
C THR A 148 5.52 -6.09 -2.90
N LEU A 149 4.80 -6.75 -3.80
CA LEU A 149 3.38 -6.54 -4.04
C LEU A 149 2.65 -7.86 -3.83
N GLU A 150 1.76 -7.92 -2.84
CA GLU A 150 1.04 -9.14 -2.49
C GLU A 150 -0.44 -8.95 -2.70
N ALA A 151 -1.02 -9.71 -3.63
CA ALA A 151 -2.47 -9.77 -3.80
C ALA A 151 -3.13 -10.29 -2.51
N PRO A 152 -4.41 -9.97 -2.24
CA PRO A 152 -5.16 -10.51 -1.10
C PRO A 152 -4.96 -12.03 -0.95
N GLN A 153 -4.53 -12.44 0.23
CA GLN A 153 -4.27 -13.83 0.56
C GLN A 153 -5.33 -14.37 1.52
N SER A 154 -5.49 -15.69 1.47
CA SER A 154 -6.29 -16.42 2.45
C SER A 154 -5.61 -16.38 3.82
N ILE A 155 -6.40 -16.17 4.88
CA ILE A 155 -5.92 -16.14 6.27
C ILE A 155 -5.14 -17.41 6.60
N LEU A 156 -5.67 -18.57 6.19
CA LEU A 156 -4.98 -19.85 6.26
C LEU A 156 -4.62 -20.31 4.85
N ARG A 157 -3.32 -20.44 4.53
CA ARG A 157 -2.85 -20.90 3.21
C ARG A 157 -2.60 -22.40 3.20
N CYS A 158 -2.77 -23.05 2.05
CA CYS A 158 -2.43 -24.48 1.89
C CYS A 158 -0.94 -24.77 2.12
N SER A 159 -0.07 -23.80 1.85
CA SER A 159 1.38 -23.90 2.06
C SER A 159 1.81 -23.66 3.51
N ALA A 160 0.89 -23.30 4.41
CA ALA A 160 1.23 -23.05 5.80
C ALA A 160 1.58 -24.37 6.50
N PRO A 161 2.74 -24.46 7.20
CA PRO A 161 3.20 -25.73 7.81
C PRO A 161 2.23 -26.32 8.82
N TYR A 162 1.46 -25.46 9.49
CA TYR A 162 0.46 -25.84 10.49
C TYR A 162 -0.91 -26.17 9.87
N ASN A 163 -1.11 -25.94 8.57
CA ASN A 163 -2.36 -26.23 7.89
C ASN A 163 -2.38 -27.65 7.33
N LYS A 164 -2.77 -28.60 8.18
CA LYS A 164 -2.89 -30.02 7.83
C LYS A 164 -3.95 -30.33 6.76
N SER A 165 -4.87 -29.40 6.48
CA SER A 165 -5.90 -29.62 5.47
C SER A 165 -5.36 -29.60 4.04
N GLY A 166 -4.17 -29.01 3.83
CA GLY A 166 -3.62 -28.77 2.49
C GLY A 166 -4.49 -27.83 1.63
N LYS A 167 -5.51 -27.19 2.21
CA LYS A 167 -6.45 -26.30 1.51
C LYS A 167 -6.43 -24.93 2.14
N CYS A 168 -6.53 -23.91 1.30
CA CYS A 168 -6.65 -22.55 1.77
C CYS A 168 -8.03 -22.34 2.43
N SER A 169 -8.12 -21.48 3.46
CA SER A 169 -9.43 -21.03 3.93
C SER A 169 -10.22 -20.36 2.79
N PRO A 170 -11.55 -20.50 2.78
CA PRO A 170 -12.38 -19.86 1.78
C PRO A 170 -12.17 -18.33 1.80
N MET A 171 -12.14 -17.75 0.61
CA MET A 171 -12.19 -16.30 0.42
C MET A 171 -13.48 -15.96 -0.32
N ALA A 172 -14.00 -14.77 -0.06
CA ALA A 172 -15.17 -14.30 -0.80
C ALA A 172 -14.80 -14.14 -2.29
N ARG A 173 -15.73 -14.46 -3.20
CA ARG A 173 -15.49 -14.52 -4.64
C ARG A 173 -15.03 -13.17 -5.19
N ASP A 174 -15.62 -12.09 -4.72
CA ASP A 174 -15.24 -10.71 -5.02
C ASP A 174 -13.79 -10.40 -4.63
N ILE A 175 -13.35 -10.82 -3.44
CA ILE A 175 -11.95 -10.63 -3.00
C ILE A 175 -10.99 -11.40 -3.93
N LEU A 176 -11.33 -12.63 -4.32
CA LEU A 176 -10.49 -13.42 -5.23
C LEU A 176 -10.41 -12.78 -6.62
N LEU A 177 -11.54 -12.33 -7.17
CA LEU A 177 -11.57 -11.62 -8.45
C LEU A 177 -10.74 -10.34 -8.41
N GLU A 178 -10.86 -9.56 -7.33
CA GLU A 178 -10.02 -8.37 -7.13
C GLU A 178 -8.54 -8.71 -6.96
N ALA A 179 -8.22 -9.82 -6.33
CA ALA A 179 -6.84 -10.26 -6.19
C ALA A 179 -6.22 -10.60 -7.56
N HIS A 180 -6.98 -11.27 -8.44
CA HIS A 180 -6.56 -11.50 -9.82
C HIS A 180 -6.46 -10.20 -10.62
N ARG A 181 -7.43 -9.28 -10.49
CA ARG A 181 -7.33 -7.95 -11.12
C ARG A 181 -6.13 -7.14 -10.61
N GLY A 182 -5.80 -7.25 -9.33
CA GLY A 182 -4.59 -6.66 -8.75
C GLY A 182 -3.32 -7.18 -9.43
N VAL A 183 -3.18 -8.50 -9.61
CA VAL A 183 -2.05 -9.09 -10.34
C VAL A 183 -2.00 -8.64 -11.80
N LEU A 184 -3.15 -8.58 -12.48
CA LEU A 184 -3.22 -8.05 -13.85
C LEU A 184 -2.76 -6.59 -13.91
N ALA A 185 -3.15 -5.77 -12.92
CA ALA A 185 -2.74 -4.37 -12.85
C ALA A 185 -1.23 -4.24 -12.62
N ILE A 186 -0.64 -5.10 -11.77
CA ILE A 186 0.81 -5.17 -11.55
C ILE A 186 1.52 -5.44 -12.88
N ARG A 187 1.15 -6.51 -13.59
CA ARG A 187 1.76 -6.90 -14.87
C ARG A 187 1.61 -5.83 -15.94
N ARG A 188 0.46 -5.16 -15.99
CA ARG A 188 0.15 -4.20 -17.06
C ARG A 188 0.77 -2.82 -16.83
N TYR A 189 0.75 -2.31 -15.60
CA TYR A 189 1.06 -0.91 -15.31
C TYR A 189 2.32 -0.72 -14.46
N ILE A 190 2.68 -1.70 -13.63
CA ILE A 190 3.77 -1.56 -12.66
C ILE A 190 5.05 -2.23 -13.16
N GLU A 191 4.98 -3.51 -13.56
CA GLU A 191 6.14 -4.26 -14.06
C GLU A 191 6.94 -3.51 -15.15
N PRO A 192 6.31 -2.88 -16.17
CA PRO A 192 7.04 -2.14 -17.20
C PRO A 192 7.81 -0.92 -16.67
N LYS A 193 7.46 -0.40 -15.48
CA LYS A 193 8.09 0.75 -14.84
C LYS A 193 9.15 0.36 -13.82
N VAL A 194 9.28 -0.92 -13.47
CA VAL A 194 10.25 -1.36 -12.46
C VAL A 194 11.67 -1.31 -13.06
N PRO A 195 12.60 -0.54 -12.47
CA PRO A 195 13.99 -0.55 -12.90
C PRO A 195 14.62 -1.94 -12.73
N SER A 196 15.52 -2.32 -13.64
CA SER A 196 16.19 -3.64 -13.59
C SER A 196 17.04 -3.87 -12.33
N THR A 197 17.40 -2.79 -11.62
CA THR A 197 18.13 -2.84 -10.34
C THR A 197 17.23 -3.18 -9.15
N VAL A 198 15.91 -3.06 -9.29
CA VAL A 198 14.95 -3.29 -8.21
C VAL A 198 14.49 -4.74 -8.21
N LYS A 199 14.55 -5.40 -7.04
CA LYS A 199 13.99 -6.74 -6.87
C LYS A 199 12.48 -6.64 -6.70
N LEU A 200 11.74 -6.98 -7.76
CA LEU A 200 10.28 -7.12 -7.69
C LEU A 200 9.88 -8.52 -7.22
N HIS A 201 9.06 -8.58 -6.17
CA HIS A 201 8.42 -9.81 -5.71
C HIS A 201 6.90 -9.65 -5.77
N VAL A 202 6.25 -10.46 -6.60
CA VAL A 202 4.78 -10.49 -6.71
C VAL A 202 4.26 -11.77 -6.07
N LEU A 203 3.41 -11.64 -5.05
CA LEU A 203 2.71 -12.77 -4.46
C LEU A 203 1.28 -12.84 -4.99
N GLU A 204 1.06 -13.80 -5.88
CA GLU A 204 -0.24 -14.05 -6.50
C GLU A 204 -1.22 -14.78 -5.54
N PRO A 205 -2.54 -14.73 -5.80
CA PRO A 205 -3.51 -15.57 -5.11
C PRO A 205 -3.13 -17.04 -5.27
N CYS A 206 -3.51 -17.87 -4.30
CA CYS A 206 -3.17 -19.27 -4.38
C CYS A 206 -4.01 -19.98 -5.45
N SER A 207 -3.38 -20.82 -6.28
CA SER A 207 -4.06 -21.64 -7.28
C SER A 207 -5.07 -22.66 -6.72
N CYS A 208 -5.05 -22.89 -5.40
CA CYS A 208 -6.07 -23.66 -4.68
C CYS A 208 -7.47 -23.03 -4.82
N HIS A 209 -7.54 -21.71 -5.03
CA HIS A 209 -8.76 -20.94 -5.23
C HIS A 209 -9.06 -20.88 -6.72
N ALA A 210 -9.54 -21.99 -7.29
CA ALA A 210 -10.00 -21.98 -8.68
C ALA A 210 -11.19 -21.00 -8.82
N VAL A 211 -11.00 -19.96 -9.61
CA VAL A 211 -12.08 -19.07 -10.05
C VAL A 211 -12.05 -19.12 -11.58
N GLU A 212 -13.14 -19.58 -12.20
CA GLU A 212 -13.35 -19.35 -13.63
C GLU A 212 -13.46 -17.83 -13.83
N LEU A 213 -12.44 -17.25 -14.48
CA LEU A 213 -12.31 -15.83 -14.80
C LEU A 213 -13.12 -15.47 -16.04
#